data_AF-A0A965PRI2-F1
#
_entry.id   AF-A0A965PRI2-F1
#
_cell.length_a   1.000
_cell.length_b   1.000
_cell.length_c   1.000
_cell.angle_alpha   90.00
_cell.angle_beta   90.00
_cell.angle_gamma   90.00
#
_symmetry.space_group_name_H-M   'P 1'
#
loop_
_entity.id
_entity.type
_entity.pdbx_description
1 polymer ?
#
loop_
_entity_poly.entity_id
_entity_poly.type
_entity_poly.pdbx_seq_one_letter_code
_entity_poly.pdbx_strand_id
1 'polypeptide(L)'
;QNGWYGQIEYRGARLAGSSMDFVSDACFVEMTNVKVVSGPDITFEYNAPDIKQIDFVSDIIKMHNLAVIPDAAIENKLLLEPMSTYLGSAATLDWTKKLDISKDIVIRGTDDIKKSKLYFSYSAGQDTYSKLFVDQGRIYGDYKVEPYTVDANQIPSTFLTGNTEVKLIAQSTPSTQVNGSNIICPRFWTQSGDEPPKFTAPGLRFLYWSETSPIYLYDEGFGGSVVYQNIPLVNHYNDTSGFNPNFAGQYDLNWAPETPLHDYTMNPENNLFTQYWRDYLDSIYSDDARILEASFALNNTDILSLNFGDYIFVKDAYWRIIELSDYKMGQYESTRVKLLKVSPGAAAKPACDIIPVSNNQDGSVNFETPAGASVSATQYCCNYFNFTWSVNTNLCYGKVRGKPGITKPNNDSTGKGEITSLN
;
A
#
# COMPACT_ATOMS: atom_id res chain seq x y z
N GLN A 1 -24.34 -58.95 37.00
CA GLN A 1 -24.37 -57.47 37.04
C GLN A 1 -23.48 -56.99 35.92
N ASN A 2 -24.06 -56.52 34.82
CA ASN A 2 -23.31 -55.99 33.68
C ASN A 2 -22.98 -54.54 33.97
N GLY A 3 -21.76 -54.27 34.41
CA GLY A 3 -21.25 -52.91 34.53
C GLY A 3 -20.73 -52.43 33.17
N TRP A 4 -21.15 -51.25 32.75
CA TRP A 4 -20.53 -50.55 31.63
C TRP A 4 -19.21 -49.95 32.11
N TYR A 5 -18.12 -50.18 31.38
CA TYR A 5 -16.87 -49.44 31.57
C TYR A 5 -16.68 -48.49 30.39
N GLY A 6 -16.41 -47.22 30.68
CA GLY A 6 -16.03 -46.21 29.71
C GLY A 6 -14.71 -45.59 30.15
N GLN A 7 -13.74 -45.52 29.23
CA GLN A 7 -12.48 -44.83 29.45
C GLN A 7 -12.58 -43.42 28.85
N ILE A 8 -12.36 -42.39 29.67
CA ILE A 8 -12.31 -41.01 29.22
C ILE A 8 -10.84 -40.56 29.24
N GLU A 9 -10.31 -40.23 28.07
CA GLU A 9 -8.95 -39.71 27.89
C GLU A 9 -9.02 -38.18 27.75
N TYR A 10 -8.42 -37.44 28.67
CA TYR A 10 -8.28 -35.99 28.59
C TYR A 10 -6.99 -35.64 27.84
N ARG A 11 -7.11 -35.02 26.65
CA ARG A 11 -5.97 -34.63 25.79
C ARG A 11 -5.65 -33.14 25.90
N GLY A 12 -5.34 -32.67 27.11
CA GLY A 12 -4.92 -31.29 27.37
C GLY A 12 -3.93 -31.17 28.52
N ALA A 13 -3.21 -30.05 28.61
CA ALA A 13 -2.32 -29.77 29.74
C ALA A 13 -3.12 -29.51 31.02
N ARG A 14 -2.84 -30.25 32.09
CA ARG A 14 -3.52 -30.11 33.39
C ARG A 14 -2.98 -28.87 34.11
N LEU A 15 -3.82 -27.88 34.39
CA LEU A 15 -3.47 -26.78 35.28
C LEU A 15 -3.55 -27.24 36.75
N ALA A 16 -2.77 -26.63 37.63
CA ALA A 16 -2.81 -26.94 39.06
C ALA A 16 -4.20 -26.61 39.64
N GLY A 17 -4.87 -27.60 40.24
CA GLY A 17 -6.19 -27.44 40.89
C GLY A 17 -7.39 -28.10 40.20
N SER A 18 -7.21 -28.73 39.04
CA SER A 18 -8.32 -29.42 38.33
C SER A 18 -8.51 -30.88 38.79
N SER A 19 -9.67 -31.20 39.38
CA SER A 19 -10.07 -32.58 39.77
C SER A 19 -11.28 -33.08 38.97
N MET A 20 -11.45 -34.40 38.93
CA MET A 20 -12.66 -35.08 38.50
C MET A 20 -13.07 -35.99 39.66
N ASP A 21 -14.26 -35.81 40.22
CA ASP A 21 -14.78 -36.62 41.32
C ASP A 21 -15.98 -37.45 40.84
N PHE A 22 -16.03 -38.72 41.23
CA PHE A 22 -17.13 -39.62 40.96
C PHE A 22 -17.99 -39.74 42.23
N VAL A 23 -19.22 -39.24 42.20
CA VAL A 23 -20.15 -39.30 43.34
C VAL A 23 -21.05 -40.53 43.21
N SER A 24 -21.20 -41.30 44.29
CA SER A 24 -21.77 -42.65 44.28
C SER A 24 -23.27 -42.74 43.96
N ASP A 25 -23.99 -41.61 43.99
CA ASP A 25 -25.46 -41.64 44.08
C ASP A 25 -26.18 -41.21 42.78
N ALA A 26 -25.43 -40.82 41.73
CA ALA A 26 -25.92 -40.73 40.36
C ALA A 26 -24.76 -40.68 39.35
N CYS A 27 -24.91 -41.34 38.20
CA CYS A 27 -23.95 -41.21 37.09
C CYS A 27 -24.14 -39.88 36.35
N PHE A 28 -23.63 -38.80 36.91
CA PHE A 28 -23.36 -37.58 36.15
C PHE A 28 -21.90 -37.18 36.34
N VAL A 29 -21.34 -36.54 35.33
CA VAL A 29 -20.00 -35.93 35.38
C VAL A 29 -20.22 -34.45 35.64
N GLU A 30 -19.79 -33.96 36.79
CA GLU A 30 -19.78 -32.55 37.11
C GLU A 30 -18.35 -32.02 36.96
N MET A 31 -18.17 -31.04 36.08
CA MET A 31 -16.89 -30.38 35.89
C MET A 31 -16.91 -29.05 36.64
N THR A 32 -16.24 -28.98 37.79
CA THR A 32 -16.06 -27.74 38.57
C THR A 32 -14.79 -27.01 38.13
N ASN A 33 -14.87 -25.68 37.93
CA ASN A 33 -13.77 -24.83 37.43
C ASN A 33 -13.26 -25.17 36.01
N VAL A 34 -14.17 -25.39 35.06
CA VAL A 34 -13.81 -25.45 33.63
C VAL A 34 -13.52 -24.04 33.13
N LYS A 35 -12.24 -23.75 32.88
CA LYS A 35 -11.85 -22.60 32.07
C LYS A 35 -11.65 -23.09 30.64
N VAL A 36 -12.63 -22.83 29.78
CA VAL A 36 -12.51 -23.09 28.34
C VAL A 36 -11.45 -22.13 27.81
N VAL A 37 -10.23 -22.63 27.60
CA VAL A 37 -9.19 -21.90 26.85
C VAL A 37 -9.40 -22.23 25.38
N SER A 38 -10.50 -21.77 24.80
CA SER A 38 -10.70 -21.81 23.36
C SER A 38 -11.41 -20.53 22.91
N GLY A 39 -10.65 -19.61 22.35
CA GLY A 39 -11.13 -19.04 21.09
C GLY A 39 -10.94 -20.12 20.02
N PRO A 40 -11.80 -20.22 19.00
CA PRO A 40 -11.44 -21.00 17.83
C PRO A 40 -10.06 -20.50 17.34
N ASP A 41 -9.21 -21.43 16.89
CA ASP A 41 -8.07 -21.02 16.07
C ASP A 41 -8.61 -20.14 14.94
N ILE A 42 -7.93 -19.03 14.64
CA ILE A 42 -8.32 -18.18 13.52
C ILE A 42 -8.19 -19.04 12.26
N THR A 43 -9.32 -19.48 11.72
CA THR A 43 -9.34 -20.22 10.46
C THR A 43 -9.21 -19.19 9.34
N PHE A 44 -8.00 -19.04 8.81
CA PHE A 44 -7.70 -18.03 7.78
C PHE A 44 -8.60 -18.17 6.54
N GLU A 45 -9.02 -19.39 6.22
CA GLU A 45 -9.94 -19.68 5.10
C GLU A 45 -11.28 -18.94 5.24
N TYR A 46 -11.85 -18.88 6.45
CA TYR A 46 -13.11 -18.17 6.72
C TYR A 46 -12.95 -16.65 6.79
N ASN A 47 -11.71 -16.16 6.93
CA ASN A 47 -11.39 -14.73 6.98
C ASN A 47 -10.83 -14.20 5.66
N ALA A 48 -10.66 -15.07 4.65
CA ALA A 48 -10.23 -14.65 3.32
C ALA A 48 -11.41 -14.01 2.56
N PRO A 49 -11.22 -12.84 1.94
CA PRO A 49 -12.27 -12.22 1.13
C PRO A 49 -12.56 -13.07 -0.11
N ASP A 50 -13.81 -13.06 -0.58
CA ASP A 50 -14.20 -13.70 -1.83
C ASP A 50 -13.67 -12.90 -3.03
N ILE A 51 -12.46 -13.25 -3.47
CA ILE A 51 -11.74 -12.62 -4.60
C ILE A 51 -10.98 -13.68 -5.40
N LYS A 52 -10.62 -13.35 -6.65
CA LYS A 52 -9.72 -14.22 -7.42
C LYS A 52 -8.29 -14.07 -6.90
N GLN A 53 -7.55 -15.17 -6.84
CA GLN A 53 -6.13 -15.16 -6.48
C GLN A 53 -5.30 -14.27 -7.43
N ILE A 54 -5.64 -14.24 -8.72
CA ILE A 54 -4.98 -13.36 -9.70
C ILE A 54 -5.22 -11.88 -9.40
N ASP A 55 -6.38 -11.52 -8.84
CA ASP A 55 -6.71 -10.14 -8.48
C ASP A 55 -5.87 -9.70 -7.28
N PHE A 56 -5.74 -10.57 -6.27
CA PHE A 56 -4.84 -10.35 -5.13
C PHE A 56 -3.39 -10.09 -5.56
N VAL A 57 -2.84 -10.97 -6.39
CA VAL A 57 -1.46 -10.85 -6.87
C VAL A 57 -1.30 -9.63 -7.80
N SER A 58 -2.28 -9.37 -8.67
CA SER A 58 -2.28 -8.21 -9.57
C SER A 58 -2.26 -6.89 -8.80
N ASP A 59 -3.02 -6.80 -7.70
CA ASP A 59 -3.02 -5.62 -6.86
C ASP A 59 -1.67 -5.39 -6.18
N ILE A 60 -1.02 -6.42 -5.65
CA ILE A 60 0.33 -6.30 -5.07
C ILE A 60 1.33 -5.76 -6.11
N ILE A 61 1.30 -6.32 -7.33
CA ILE A 61 2.16 -5.90 -8.45
C ILE A 61 1.93 -4.43 -8.81
N LYS A 62 0.68 -4.00 -8.92
CA LYS A 62 0.32 -2.61 -9.22
C LYS A 62 0.69 -1.66 -8.07
N MET A 63 0.37 -2.06 -6.84
CA MET A 63 0.57 -1.26 -5.63
C MET A 63 2.04 -0.88 -5.45
N HIS A 64 2.95 -1.83 -5.66
CA HIS A 64 4.40 -1.65 -5.44
C HIS A 64 5.20 -1.50 -6.75
N ASN A 65 4.53 -1.33 -7.90
CA ASN A 65 5.15 -1.22 -9.22
C ASN A 65 6.19 -2.34 -9.47
N LEU A 66 5.79 -3.59 -9.33
CA LEU A 66 6.71 -4.73 -9.37
C LEU A 66 7.02 -5.19 -10.79
N ALA A 67 8.28 -5.42 -11.08
CA ALA A 67 8.73 -6.25 -12.19
C ALA A 67 8.43 -7.72 -11.87
N VAL A 68 7.81 -8.43 -12.83
CA VAL A 68 7.53 -9.86 -12.72
C VAL A 68 8.53 -10.61 -13.59
N ILE A 69 9.46 -11.33 -12.96
CA ILE A 69 10.61 -11.92 -13.62
C ILE A 69 10.51 -13.44 -13.48
N PRO A 70 10.44 -14.21 -14.57
CA PRO A 70 10.47 -15.67 -14.48
C PRO A 70 11.85 -16.16 -14.05
N ASP A 71 11.89 -17.14 -13.14
CA ASP A 71 13.12 -17.80 -12.76
C ASP A 71 13.58 -18.72 -13.91
N ALA A 72 14.80 -18.51 -14.41
CA ALA A 72 15.33 -19.27 -15.53
C ALA A 72 15.67 -20.74 -15.18
N ALA A 73 15.85 -21.06 -13.90
CA ALA A 73 16.20 -22.40 -13.44
C ALA A 73 15.00 -23.19 -12.91
N ILE A 74 13.97 -22.49 -12.42
CA ILE A 74 12.81 -23.12 -11.78
C ILE A 74 11.52 -22.74 -12.51
N GLU A 75 10.93 -23.72 -13.18
CA GLU A 75 9.63 -23.58 -13.83
C GLU A 75 8.55 -23.15 -12.82
N ASN A 76 7.65 -22.25 -13.23
CA ASN A 76 6.56 -21.71 -12.41
C ASN A 76 7.00 -20.91 -11.17
N LYS A 77 8.28 -20.53 -11.06
CA LYS A 77 8.74 -19.57 -10.06
C LYS A 77 8.87 -18.18 -10.68
N LEU A 78 8.25 -17.20 -10.01
CA LEU A 78 8.32 -15.79 -10.38
C LEU A 78 9.03 -15.03 -9.26
N LEU A 79 9.96 -14.18 -9.64
CA LEU A 79 10.59 -13.18 -8.78
C LEU A 79 9.82 -11.87 -8.95
N LEU A 80 9.45 -11.25 -7.84
CA LEU A 80 8.79 -9.96 -7.81
C LEU A 80 9.73 -8.95 -7.18
N GLU A 81 10.03 -7.89 -7.91
CA GLU A 81 10.97 -6.87 -7.46
C GLU A 81 10.44 -5.46 -7.80
N PRO A 82 10.47 -4.49 -6.88
CA PRO A 82 10.12 -3.11 -7.21
C PRO A 82 10.89 -2.59 -8.41
N MET A 83 10.21 -1.93 -9.34
CA MET A 83 10.84 -1.38 -10.55
C MET A 83 11.98 -0.40 -10.22
N SER A 84 11.88 0.31 -9.09
CA SER A 84 12.92 1.22 -8.59
C SER A 84 14.23 0.52 -8.24
N THR A 85 14.19 -0.74 -7.77
CA THR A 85 15.39 -1.51 -7.46
C THR A 85 15.82 -2.40 -8.63
N TYR A 86 14.85 -2.93 -9.39
CA TYR A 86 15.11 -3.82 -10.51
C TYR A 86 15.87 -3.15 -11.65
N LEU A 87 15.52 -1.91 -12.00
CA LEU A 87 16.16 -1.19 -13.09
C LEU A 87 17.61 -0.83 -12.74
N GLY A 88 18.56 -1.39 -13.50
CA GLY A 88 19.99 -1.20 -13.23
C GLY A 88 20.56 -2.13 -12.17
N SER A 89 19.79 -3.09 -11.67
CA SER A 89 20.27 -4.13 -10.75
C SER A 89 21.24 -5.12 -11.42
N ALA A 90 21.21 -5.21 -12.75
CA ALA A 90 21.92 -6.20 -13.53
C ALA A 90 23.16 -5.59 -14.23
N ALA A 91 23.55 -6.14 -15.39
CA ALA A 91 24.78 -5.77 -16.05
C ALA A 91 24.64 -4.46 -16.85
N THR A 92 25.78 -3.83 -17.13
CA THR A 92 25.88 -2.81 -18.18
C THR A 92 26.46 -3.44 -19.43
N LEU A 93 25.69 -3.46 -20.51
CA LEU A 93 26.04 -4.07 -21.79
C LEU A 93 26.34 -2.98 -22.83
N ASP A 94 27.52 -3.04 -23.47
CA ASP A 94 27.85 -2.14 -24.57
C ASP A 94 27.35 -2.71 -25.90
N TRP A 95 26.30 -2.09 -26.45
CA TRP A 95 25.71 -2.44 -27.74
C TRP A 95 26.12 -1.47 -28.86
N THR A 96 27.06 -0.56 -28.61
CA THR A 96 27.52 0.42 -29.60
C THR A 96 28.00 -0.24 -30.89
N LYS A 97 28.73 -1.36 -30.78
CA LYS A 97 29.23 -2.12 -31.95
C LYS A 97 28.19 -3.05 -32.57
N LYS A 98 27.06 -3.27 -31.89
CA LYS A 98 25.96 -4.13 -32.35
C LYS A 98 24.89 -3.33 -33.09
N LEU A 99 24.93 -2.00 -33.02
CA LEU A 99 24.02 -1.12 -33.73
C LEU A 99 24.16 -1.29 -35.24
N ASP A 100 23.08 -1.68 -35.90
CA ASP A 100 23.02 -1.81 -37.36
C ASP A 100 22.74 -0.44 -37.99
N ILE A 101 23.81 0.24 -38.38
CA ILE A 101 23.76 1.57 -39.02
C ILE A 101 23.22 1.54 -40.46
N SER A 102 22.97 0.36 -41.04
CA SER A 102 22.38 0.24 -42.38
C SER A 102 20.85 0.40 -42.37
N LYS A 103 20.22 0.24 -41.20
CA LYS A 103 18.79 0.43 -40.96
C LYS A 103 18.51 1.77 -40.28
N ASP A 104 17.25 2.18 -40.31
CA ASP A 104 16.82 3.44 -39.70
C ASP A 104 17.04 3.44 -38.18
N ILE A 105 17.56 4.57 -37.69
CA ILE A 105 17.75 4.87 -36.27
C ILE A 105 16.87 6.07 -35.95
N VAL A 106 15.87 5.88 -35.09
CA VAL A 106 14.90 6.93 -34.73
C VAL A 106 15.07 7.29 -33.27
N ILE A 107 15.32 8.58 -33.00
CA ILE A 107 15.30 9.13 -31.65
C ILE A 107 14.14 10.13 -31.57
N ARG A 108 13.26 9.92 -30.59
CA ARG A 108 12.09 10.77 -30.36
C ARG A 108 11.89 11.07 -28.88
N GLY A 109 11.07 12.09 -28.59
CA GLY A 109 10.60 12.34 -27.23
C GLY A 109 9.70 11.22 -26.71
N THR A 110 9.36 11.29 -25.43
CA THR A 110 8.42 10.35 -24.79
C THR A 110 6.96 10.78 -24.87
N ASP A 111 6.63 11.81 -25.67
CA ASP A 111 5.28 12.39 -25.74
C ASP A 111 4.19 11.37 -26.12
N ASP A 112 4.55 10.34 -26.90
CA ASP A 112 3.62 9.27 -27.29
C ASP A 112 3.17 8.39 -26.11
N ILE A 113 4.03 8.25 -25.09
CA ILE A 113 3.78 7.41 -23.91
C ILE A 113 3.36 8.22 -22.69
N LYS A 114 3.68 9.51 -22.64
CA LYS A 114 3.17 10.43 -21.60
C LYS A 114 1.66 10.61 -21.77
N LYS A 115 0.94 10.61 -20.66
CA LYS A 115 -0.47 11.03 -20.58
C LYS A 115 -0.59 12.29 -19.74
N SER A 116 -1.59 13.11 -20.02
CA SER A 116 -1.78 14.37 -19.30
C SER A 116 -2.16 14.13 -17.84
N LYS A 117 -3.05 13.15 -17.60
CA LYS A 117 -3.64 12.88 -16.30
C LYS A 117 -3.05 11.62 -15.69
N LEU A 118 -2.83 11.65 -14.38
CA LEU A 118 -2.47 10.48 -13.58
C LEU A 118 -3.55 10.24 -12.53
N TYR A 119 -4.00 8.99 -12.43
CA TYR A 119 -4.97 8.58 -11.41
C TYR A 119 -4.60 7.23 -10.77
N PHE A 120 -4.29 7.26 -9.49
CA PHE A 120 -4.00 6.09 -8.67
C PHE A 120 -5.03 5.98 -7.55
N SER A 121 -5.67 4.82 -7.40
CA SER A 121 -6.78 4.66 -6.47
C SER A 121 -7.03 3.23 -6.05
N TYR A 122 -7.68 3.09 -4.89
CA TYR A 122 -8.33 1.87 -4.46
C TYR A 122 -9.76 1.78 -5.00
N SER A 123 -10.37 0.60 -4.91
CA SER A 123 -11.82 0.46 -5.09
C SER A 123 -12.59 1.14 -3.96
N ALA A 124 -13.84 1.51 -4.21
CA ALA A 124 -14.69 2.18 -3.22
C ALA A 124 -15.11 1.23 -2.08
N GLY A 125 -14.78 1.59 -0.84
CA GLY A 125 -15.25 0.88 0.35
C GLY A 125 -16.75 1.10 0.60
N GLN A 126 -17.38 0.14 1.27
CA GLN A 126 -18.82 0.17 1.56
C GLN A 126 -19.15 0.47 3.03
N ASP A 127 -18.16 0.48 3.92
CA ASP A 127 -18.35 0.89 5.30
C ASP A 127 -18.69 2.39 5.40
N THR A 128 -19.28 2.78 6.54
CA THR A 128 -19.69 4.16 6.81
C THR A 128 -18.58 5.17 6.55
N TYR A 129 -17.33 4.88 6.96
CA TYR A 129 -16.24 5.83 6.88
C TYR A 129 -15.66 5.97 5.46
N SER A 130 -15.58 4.88 4.70
CA SER A 130 -15.26 4.94 3.28
C SER A 130 -16.30 5.76 2.50
N LYS A 131 -17.60 5.56 2.78
CA LYS A 131 -18.69 6.29 2.11
C LYS A 131 -18.57 7.81 2.26
N LEU A 132 -18.09 8.32 3.39
CA LEU A 132 -17.85 9.75 3.60
C LEU A 132 -16.95 10.38 2.53
N PHE A 133 -15.98 9.63 2.01
CA PHE A 133 -15.09 10.09 0.93
C PHE A 133 -15.73 9.87 -0.44
N VAL A 134 -16.34 8.70 -0.65
CA VAL A 134 -17.01 8.33 -1.92
C VAL A 134 -18.11 9.34 -2.27
N ASP A 135 -18.91 9.75 -1.29
CA ASP A 135 -20.00 10.72 -1.45
C ASP A 135 -19.49 12.13 -1.81
N GLN A 136 -18.21 12.42 -1.55
CA GLN A 136 -17.51 13.63 -1.99
C GLN A 136 -16.83 13.47 -3.37
N GLY A 137 -17.04 12.35 -4.06
CA GLY A 137 -16.46 12.08 -5.38
C GLY A 137 -14.99 11.68 -5.37
N ARG A 138 -14.46 11.21 -4.23
CA ARG A 138 -13.05 10.78 -4.09
C ARG A 138 -12.93 9.49 -3.30
N ILE A 139 -11.79 8.81 -3.45
CA ILE A 139 -11.46 7.63 -2.64
C ILE A 139 -10.43 8.05 -1.59
N TYR A 140 -10.54 7.54 -0.38
CA TYR A 140 -9.60 7.84 0.70
C TYR A 140 -8.19 7.46 0.27
N GLY A 141 -7.26 8.42 0.36
CA GLY A 141 -5.86 8.20 -0.01
C GLY A 141 -5.59 8.15 -1.51
N ASP A 142 -6.51 8.61 -2.38
CA ASP A 142 -6.27 8.65 -3.83
C ASP A 142 -5.23 9.70 -4.24
N TYR A 143 -4.50 9.41 -5.32
CA TYR A 143 -3.59 10.34 -5.99
C TYR A 143 -4.15 10.69 -7.36
N LYS A 144 -4.50 11.96 -7.55
CA LYS A 144 -4.99 12.54 -8.81
C LYS A 144 -4.17 13.78 -9.11
N VAL A 145 -3.52 13.80 -10.27
CA VAL A 145 -2.75 14.96 -10.74
C VAL A 145 -3.01 15.20 -12.22
N GLU A 146 -3.34 16.46 -12.54
CA GLU A 146 -3.65 16.93 -13.88
C GLU A 146 -3.14 18.38 -14.06
N PRO A 147 -2.09 18.64 -14.85
CA PRO A 147 -1.17 17.70 -15.48
C PRO A 147 -0.07 17.21 -14.53
N TYR A 148 0.52 16.04 -14.80
CA TYR A 148 1.73 15.61 -14.10
C TYR A 148 2.97 16.29 -14.65
N THR A 149 3.77 16.87 -13.75
CA THR A 149 5.09 17.42 -14.05
C THR A 149 6.10 16.88 -13.06
N VAL A 150 7.34 16.73 -13.50
CA VAL A 150 8.43 16.25 -12.64
C VAL A 150 9.00 17.40 -11.79
N ASP A 151 8.94 18.62 -12.30
CA ASP A 151 9.37 19.82 -11.61
C ASP A 151 8.25 20.87 -11.65
N ALA A 152 8.20 21.73 -10.64
CA ALA A 152 7.25 22.85 -10.56
C ALA A 152 7.42 23.87 -11.70
N ASN A 153 8.62 23.96 -12.28
CA ASN A 153 8.98 24.87 -13.38
C ASN A 153 8.80 24.22 -14.76
N GLN A 154 8.54 22.91 -14.83
CA GLN A 154 8.32 22.24 -16.09
C GLN A 154 6.99 22.73 -16.69
N ILE A 155 7.02 23.22 -17.92
CA ILE A 155 5.82 23.67 -18.63
C ILE A 155 5.09 22.42 -19.15
N PRO A 156 3.87 22.12 -18.68
CA PRO A 156 3.13 20.96 -19.16
C PRO A 156 2.78 21.14 -20.64
N SER A 157 3.01 20.09 -21.44
CA SER A 157 2.63 20.11 -22.85
C SER A 157 1.10 20.08 -23.01
N THR A 158 0.56 21.05 -23.73
CA THR A 158 -0.88 21.15 -24.04
C THR A 158 -1.36 20.12 -25.06
N PHE A 159 -0.44 19.40 -25.71
CA PHE A 159 -0.74 18.34 -26.67
C PHE A 159 -0.92 16.96 -26.01
N LEU A 160 -0.52 16.81 -24.75
CA LEU A 160 -0.72 15.57 -24.02
C LEU A 160 -2.21 15.37 -23.73
N THR A 161 -2.72 14.19 -24.03
CA THR A 161 -4.11 13.81 -23.82
C THR A 161 -4.21 12.42 -23.19
N GLY A 162 -5.36 12.10 -22.61
CA GLY A 162 -5.63 10.80 -21.98
C GLY A 162 -5.21 10.71 -20.50
N ASN A 163 -5.42 9.52 -19.93
CA ASN A 163 -5.22 9.20 -18.52
C ASN A 163 -4.37 7.94 -18.35
N THR A 164 -3.42 7.97 -17.42
CA THR A 164 -2.77 6.77 -16.89
C THR A 164 -3.46 6.41 -15.58
N GLU A 165 -4.15 5.27 -15.56
CA GLU A 165 -4.90 4.83 -14.40
C GLU A 165 -4.30 3.56 -13.78
N VAL A 166 -4.06 3.60 -12.47
CA VAL A 166 -3.76 2.42 -11.65
C VAL A 166 -4.85 2.28 -10.60
N LYS A 167 -5.75 1.32 -10.81
CA LYS A 167 -6.87 1.03 -9.92
C LYS A 167 -6.70 -0.37 -9.32
N LEU A 168 -6.79 -0.44 -8.00
CA LEU A 168 -6.74 -1.68 -7.23
C LEU A 168 -8.16 -2.21 -6.98
N ILE A 169 -8.27 -3.53 -6.85
CA ILE A 169 -9.51 -4.23 -6.45
C ILE A 169 -9.69 -4.16 -4.93
N ALA A 170 -8.58 -4.19 -4.19
CA ALA A 170 -8.52 -3.82 -2.80
C ALA A 170 -9.22 -2.46 -2.60
N GLN A 171 -9.94 -2.33 -1.51
CA GLN A 171 -10.68 -1.10 -1.22
C GLN A 171 -9.91 -0.24 -0.21
N SER A 172 -10.18 1.07 -0.22
CA SER A 172 -9.56 1.98 0.73
C SER A 172 -9.95 1.64 2.17
N THR A 173 -9.11 2.01 3.14
CA THR A 173 -9.36 1.75 4.57
C THR A 173 -9.13 2.99 5.42
N PRO A 174 -10.09 3.92 5.48
CA PRO A 174 -10.03 4.98 6.48
C PRO A 174 -10.06 4.38 7.89
N SER A 175 -9.20 4.91 8.76
CA SER A 175 -9.14 4.54 10.17
C SER A 175 -9.74 5.64 11.05
N THR A 176 -10.27 5.26 12.21
CA THR A 176 -10.80 6.20 13.20
C THR A 176 -10.34 5.81 14.60
N GLN A 177 -10.33 6.77 15.50
CA GLN A 177 -10.10 6.49 16.91
C GLN A 177 -11.36 5.85 17.51
N VAL A 178 -11.17 4.75 18.26
CA VAL A 178 -12.24 4.12 19.01
C VAL A 178 -12.58 5.02 20.20
N ASN A 179 -13.85 5.43 20.27
CA ASN A 179 -14.34 6.36 21.29
C ASN A 179 -13.94 5.92 22.71
N GLY A 180 -13.36 6.85 23.48
CA GLY A 180 -12.94 6.58 24.86
C GLY A 180 -11.63 5.80 24.99
N SER A 181 -10.90 5.59 23.88
CA SER A 181 -9.59 4.95 23.87
C SER A 181 -8.61 5.71 22.96
N ASN A 182 -7.33 5.35 23.00
CA ASN A 182 -6.32 5.84 22.05
C ASN A 182 -6.12 4.88 20.86
N ILE A 183 -6.98 3.88 20.71
CA ILE A 183 -6.86 2.87 19.66
C ILE A 183 -7.33 3.47 18.34
N ILE A 184 -6.46 3.45 17.34
CA ILE A 184 -6.79 3.88 15.97
C ILE A 184 -6.84 2.64 15.09
N CYS A 185 -8.03 2.31 14.60
CA CYS A 185 -8.22 1.14 13.76
C CYS A 185 -9.30 1.37 12.67
N PRO A 186 -9.24 0.57 11.59
CA PRO A 186 -10.35 0.42 10.67
C PRO A 186 -11.61 -0.07 11.40
N ARG A 187 -12.78 0.44 11.00
CA ARG A 187 -14.06 0.04 11.59
C ARG A 187 -15.05 -0.28 10.49
N PHE A 188 -15.43 -1.56 10.40
CA PHE A 188 -16.30 -2.06 9.34
C PHE A 188 -17.74 -2.20 9.82
N TRP A 189 -18.49 -1.12 9.71
CA TRP A 189 -19.91 -1.10 10.01
C TRP A 189 -20.67 -0.20 9.05
N THR A 190 -21.98 -0.39 8.98
CA THR A 190 -22.94 0.46 8.28
C THR A 190 -24.14 0.73 9.16
N GLN A 191 -24.84 1.82 8.92
CA GLN A 191 -26.06 2.19 9.63
C GLN A 191 -27.05 2.83 8.64
N SER A 192 -28.33 2.52 8.82
CA SER A 192 -29.41 3.06 7.99
C SER A 192 -30.48 3.68 8.89
N GLY A 193 -30.60 5.01 8.85
CA GLY A 193 -31.50 5.74 9.75
C GLY A 193 -31.16 5.48 11.22
N ASP A 194 -32.18 5.14 12.00
CA ASP A 194 -32.06 4.91 13.45
C ASP A 194 -31.72 3.44 13.82
N GLU A 195 -31.56 2.56 12.83
CA GLU A 195 -31.19 1.16 13.07
C GLU A 195 -29.81 1.04 13.76
N PRO A 196 -29.61 0.07 14.68
CA PRO A 196 -28.30 -0.18 15.25
C PRO A 196 -27.21 -0.44 14.19
N PRO A 197 -25.94 -0.08 14.44
CA PRO A 197 -24.86 -0.32 13.50
C PRO A 197 -24.68 -1.82 13.25
N LYS A 198 -24.61 -2.20 11.98
CA LYS A 198 -24.43 -3.60 11.54
C LYS A 198 -23.03 -3.77 11.00
N PHE A 199 -22.35 -4.86 11.40
CA PHE A 199 -21.08 -5.23 10.82
C PHE A 199 -21.22 -5.38 9.30
N THR A 200 -20.26 -4.86 8.55
CA THR A 200 -20.14 -5.12 7.12
C THR A 200 -18.86 -5.89 6.90
N ALA A 201 -18.93 -6.98 6.14
CA ALA A 201 -17.73 -7.74 5.80
C ALA A 201 -16.76 -6.82 5.03
N PRO A 202 -15.51 -6.67 5.47
CA PRO A 202 -14.50 -5.96 4.69
C PRO A 202 -14.16 -6.78 3.44
N GLY A 203 -14.08 -6.12 2.28
CA GLY A 203 -13.47 -6.73 1.09
C GLY A 203 -11.95 -6.87 1.23
N LEU A 204 -11.25 -7.18 0.13
CA LEU A 204 -9.78 -7.23 0.14
C LEU A 204 -9.16 -5.93 0.66
N ARG A 205 -8.22 -6.05 1.60
CA ARG A 205 -7.42 -4.97 2.18
C ARG A 205 -5.96 -5.39 2.33
N PHE A 206 -5.07 -4.42 2.15
CA PHE A 206 -3.68 -4.51 2.56
C PHE A 206 -3.50 -3.58 3.76
N LEU A 207 -2.96 -4.11 4.86
CA LEU A 207 -2.75 -3.39 6.10
C LEU A 207 -1.42 -3.83 6.70
N TYR A 208 -0.72 -2.90 7.32
CA TYR A 208 0.39 -3.21 8.21
C TYR A 208 -0.13 -3.70 9.55
N TRP A 209 0.69 -4.47 10.24
CA TRP A 209 0.62 -4.53 11.70
C TRP A 209 1.14 -3.20 12.23
N SER A 210 0.26 -2.38 12.79
CA SER A 210 0.60 -1.01 13.21
C SER A 210 1.12 -0.93 14.65
N GLU A 211 0.48 -1.65 15.57
CA GLU A 211 0.91 -1.68 16.97
C GLU A 211 0.30 -2.88 17.71
N THR A 212 0.65 -3.04 18.98
CA THR A 212 -0.05 -3.93 19.91
C THR A 212 -0.62 -3.08 21.03
N SER A 213 -1.93 -3.11 21.21
CA SER A 213 -2.61 -2.25 22.18
C SER A 213 -3.33 -3.08 23.25
N PRO A 214 -3.30 -2.65 24.52
CA PRO A 214 -4.04 -3.31 25.57
C PRO A 214 -5.54 -2.97 25.53
N ILE A 215 -6.36 -4.00 25.60
CA ILE A 215 -7.80 -3.90 25.82
C ILE A 215 -8.16 -4.46 27.18
N TYR A 216 -9.02 -3.73 27.87
CA TYR A 216 -9.66 -4.15 29.10
C TYR A 216 -10.99 -4.81 28.76
N LEU A 217 -11.10 -6.11 29.03
CA LEU A 217 -12.34 -6.86 28.88
C LEU A 217 -13.07 -6.84 30.23
N TYR A 218 -14.27 -6.28 30.22
CA TYR A 218 -15.16 -6.23 31.37
C TYR A 218 -16.19 -7.36 31.24
N ASP A 219 -16.30 -8.18 32.29
CA ASP A 219 -17.42 -9.11 32.43
C ASP A 219 -18.59 -8.36 33.08
N GLU A 220 -19.70 -8.21 32.36
CA GLU A 220 -20.89 -7.51 32.86
C GLU A 220 -21.64 -8.31 33.95
N GLY A 221 -21.30 -9.59 34.16
CA GLY A 221 -22.10 -10.52 34.97
C GLY A 221 -21.71 -10.64 36.45
N PHE A 222 -20.44 -10.47 36.83
CA PHE A 222 -19.98 -10.68 38.19
C PHE A 222 -18.78 -9.76 38.47
N GLY A 223 -18.60 -9.33 39.72
CA GLY A 223 -17.50 -8.44 40.17
C GLY A 223 -16.09 -9.03 40.05
N GLY A 224 -15.75 -9.59 38.89
CA GLY A 224 -14.47 -10.18 38.55
C GLY A 224 -13.43 -9.15 38.18
N SER A 225 -12.17 -9.55 38.30
CA SER A 225 -11.01 -8.75 37.91
C SER A 225 -11.04 -8.46 36.41
N VAL A 226 -10.75 -7.21 36.05
CA VAL A 226 -10.58 -6.78 34.67
C VAL A 226 -9.52 -7.65 33.99
N VAL A 227 -9.89 -8.29 32.88
CA VAL A 227 -8.94 -9.07 32.09
C VAL A 227 -8.24 -8.14 31.12
N TYR A 228 -6.91 -8.13 31.21
CA TYR A 228 -6.04 -7.39 30.32
C TYR A 228 -5.61 -8.29 29.16
N GLN A 229 -5.86 -7.85 27.93
CA GLN A 229 -5.42 -8.57 26.74
C GLN A 229 -4.73 -7.61 25.77
N ASN A 230 -3.53 -7.99 25.32
CA ASN A 230 -2.85 -7.31 24.23
C ASN A 230 -3.34 -7.85 22.90
N ILE A 231 -3.88 -6.96 22.06
CA ILE A 231 -4.33 -7.33 20.72
C ILE A 231 -3.44 -6.68 19.66
N PRO A 232 -3.09 -7.42 18.58
CA PRO A 232 -2.45 -6.80 17.43
C PRO A 232 -3.46 -5.91 16.71
N LEU A 233 -3.04 -4.69 16.37
CA LEU A 233 -3.81 -3.76 15.57
C LEU A 233 -3.25 -3.72 14.15
N VAL A 234 -4.16 -3.62 13.18
CA VAL A 234 -3.82 -3.48 11.78
C VAL A 234 -4.32 -2.15 11.24
N ASN A 235 -3.51 -1.49 10.42
CA ASN A 235 -3.82 -0.18 9.87
C ASN A 235 -3.12 0.02 8.51
N HIS A 236 -3.56 1.00 7.74
CA HIS A 236 -2.85 1.40 6.53
C HIS A 236 -1.56 2.18 6.84
N TYR A 237 -1.46 2.74 8.06
CA TYR A 237 -0.22 3.23 8.64
C TYR A 237 0.56 2.08 9.29
N ASN A 238 1.89 2.09 9.16
CA ASN A 238 2.75 1.08 9.78
C ASN A 238 2.99 1.26 11.28
N ASP A 239 2.64 2.42 11.84
CA ASP A 239 2.70 2.73 13.27
C ASP A 239 1.53 3.64 13.60
N THR A 240 0.73 3.30 14.61
CA THR A 240 -0.37 4.13 15.13
C THR A 240 -0.23 4.46 16.61
N SER A 241 0.94 4.20 17.18
CA SER A 241 1.18 4.33 18.60
C SER A 241 1.15 5.80 19.06
N GLY A 242 0.67 5.97 20.29
CA GLY A 242 0.61 7.27 20.96
C GLY A 242 -0.72 8.02 20.78
N PHE A 243 -0.87 9.08 21.58
CA PHE A 243 -1.97 10.02 21.44
C PHE A 243 -1.60 11.05 20.37
N ASN A 244 -2.42 11.19 19.33
CA ASN A 244 -2.14 11.98 18.12
C ASN A 244 -0.85 11.52 17.40
N PRO A 245 -0.88 10.33 16.76
CA PRO A 245 0.31 9.75 16.15
C PRO A 245 1.07 10.73 15.25
N ASN A 246 2.39 10.67 15.33
CA ASN A 246 3.29 11.38 14.44
C ASN A 246 3.78 10.41 13.37
N PHE A 247 3.31 10.59 12.14
CA PHE A 247 3.68 9.73 11.03
C PHE A 247 4.90 10.24 10.24
N ALA A 248 5.66 11.21 10.76
CA ALA A 248 6.93 11.60 10.13
C ALA A 248 7.89 10.40 10.05
N GLY A 249 8.44 10.15 8.86
CA GLY A 249 9.31 9.00 8.57
C GLY A 249 8.56 7.68 8.44
N GLN A 250 7.24 7.66 8.63
CA GLN A 250 6.42 6.44 8.63
C GLN A 250 5.88 6.12 7.24
N TYR A 251 5.42 4.88 7.09
CA TYR A 251 4.90 4.33 5.83
C TYR A 251 3.37 4.33 5.83
N ASP A 252 2.82 4.61 4.65
CA ASP A 252 1.39 4.60 4.40
C ASP A 252 1.07 3.84 3.12
N LEU A 253 0.07 2.95 3.21
CA LEU A 253 -0.45 2.23 2.07
C LEU A 253 -1.40 3.08 1.21
N ASN A 254 -1.67 4.34 1.53
CA ASN A 254 -2.36 5.24 0.60
C ASN A 254 -1.48 5.64 -0.59
N TRP A 255 -2.10 6.13 -1.68
CA TRP A 255 -1.38 6.67 -2.85
C TRP A 255 -0.90 8.10 -2.65
N ALA A 256 -1.53 8.82 -1.73
CA ALA A 256 -1.20 10.20 -1.38
C ALA A 256 -1.59 10.48 0.07
N PRO A 257 -0.98 11.50 0.71
CA PRO A 257 -1.47 12.00 1.97
C PRO A 257 -2.95 12.39 1.89
N GLU A 258 -3.69 12.02 2.93
CA GLU A 258 -5.10 12.31 3.09
C GLU A 258 -5.35 12.88 4.50
N THR A 259 -6.41 13.66 4.66
CA THR A 259 -6.80 14.14 5.99
C THR A 259 -7.48 12.99 6.76
N PRO A 260 -6.88 12.48 7.85
CA PRO A 260 -7.43 11.34 8.55
C PRO A 260 -8.69 11.68 9.35
N LEU A 261 -9.46 10.65 9.68
CA LEU A 261 -10.66 10.76 10.51
C LEU A 261 -10.37 10.71 12.02
N HIS A 262 -9.11 10.66 12.42
CA HIS A 262 -8.66 10.76 13.81
C HIS A 262 -7.71 11.95 13.96
N ASP A 263 -7.27 12.20 15.18
CA ASP A 263 -6.28 13.22 15.47
C ASP A 263 -4.86 12.70 15.14
N TYR A 264 -4.00 13.60 14.67
CA TYR A 264 -2.67 13.28 14.17
C TYR A 264 -1.76 14.51 14.27
N THR A 265 -0.45 14.28 14.32
CA THR A 265 0.55 15.36 14.35
C THR A 265 1.04 15.71 12.93
N MET A 266 1.30 14.70 12.11
CA MET A 266 1.81 14.84 10.75
C MET A 266 1.39 13.64 9.91
N ASN A 267 1.17 13.86 8.61
CA ASN A 267 0.94 12.79 7.64
C ASN A 267 2.25 12.15 7.18
N PRO A 268 2.25 10.86 6.87
CA PRO A 268 3.44 10.17 6.37
C PRO A 268 3.81 10.61 4.96
N GLU A 269 5.11 10.75 4.74
CA GLU A 269 5.70 11.07 3.43
C GLU A 269 5.96 9.83 2.57
N ASN A 270 6.12 8.66 3.18
CA ASN A 270 6.45 7.41 2.50
C ASN A 270 5.16 6.64 2.13
N ASN A 271 4.49 7.13 1.09
CA ASN A 271 3.29 6.51 0.53
C ASN A 271 3.60 5.70 -0.73
N LEU A 272 2.62 4.94 -1.23
CA LEU A 272 2.84 4.05 -2.40
C LEU A 272 3.36 4.78 -3.63
N PHE A 273 2.86 5.99 -3.89
CA PHE A 273 3.28 6.75 -5.06
C PHE A 273 4.72 7.24 -4.92
N THR A 274 5.06 7.83 -3.76
CA THR A 274 6.41 8.37 -3.51
C THR A 274 7.46 7.28 -3.50
N GLN A 275 7.14 6.08 -2.97
CA GLN A 275 8.09 4.98 -2.83
C GLN A 275 8.29 4.16 -4.12
N TYR A 276 7.22 3.89 -4.87
CA TYR A 276 7.26 2.88 -5.94
C TYR A 276 7.02 3.42 -7.35
N TRP A 277 6.34 4.55 -7.49
CA TRP A 277 5.89 5.05 -8.80
C TRP A 277 6.58 6.32 -9.26
N ARG A 278 6.97 7.20 -8.33
CA ARG A 278 7.56 8.50 -8.64
C ARG A 278 8.77 8.40 -9.57
N ASP A 279 9.82 7.72 -9.13
CA ASP A 279 11.07 7.65 -9.90
C ASP A 279 10.85 7.02 -11.29
N TYR A 280 9.99 6.01 -11.34
CA TYR A 280 9.61 5.38 -12.59
C TYR A 280 8.93 6.36 -13.55
N LEU A 281 7.94 7.12 -13.09
CA LEU A 281 7.25 8.12 -13.90
C LEU A 281 8.14 9.31 -14.24
N ASP A 282 9.00 9.75 -13.32
CA ASP A 282 9.91 10.87 -13.53
C ASP A 282 10.93 10.60 -14.64
N SER A 283 11.32 9.33 -14.81
CA SER A 283 12.16 8.88 -15.93
C SER A 283 11.46 9.04 -17.29
N ILE A 284 10.14 8.87 -17.33
CA ILE A 284 9.32 8.97 -18.53
C ILE A 284 8.96 10.42 -18.82
N TYR A 285 8.58 11.18 -17.80
CA TYR A 285 8.06 12.55 -17.90
C TYR A 285 9.15 13.63 -17.95
N SER A 286 10.40 13.27 -17.70
CA SER A 286 11.55 14.19 -17.83
C SER A 286 11.60 14.90 -19.19
N ASP A 287 12.11 16.12 -19.21
CA ASP A 287 12.36 16.88 -20.45
C ASP A 287 13.49 16.26 -21.29
N ASP A 288 14.42 15.56 -20.63
CA ASP A 288 15.51 14.82 -21.28
C ASP A 288 15.14 13.38 -21.65
N ALA A 289 13.91 12.94 -21.36
CA ALA A 289 13.48 11.59 -21.67
C ALA A 289 13.40 11.39 -23.18
N ARG A 290 14.09 10.37 -23.69
CA ARG A 290 14.14 10.04 -25.13
C ARG A 290 13.90 8.55 -25.33
N ILE A 291 13.21 8.22 -26.41
CA ILE A 291 13.07 6.85 -26.91
C ILE A 291 14.00 6.70 -28.11
N LEU A 292 14.79 5.64 -28.11
CA LEU A 292 15.61 5.19 -29.23
C LEU A 292 14.98 3.92 -29.80
N GLU A 293 14.62 3.96 -31.07
CA GLU A 293 14.23 2.78 -31.85
C GLU A 293 15.30 2.52 -32.89
N ALA A 294 15.97 1.38 -32.78
CA ALA A 294 17.03 1.00 -33.69
C ALA A 294 17.12 -0.52 -33.83
N SER A 295 17.80 -0.98 -34.88
CA SER A 295 18.07 -2.39 -35.10
C SER A 295 19.46 -2.76 -34.57
N PHE A 296 19.56 -3.89 -33.87
CA PHE A 296 20.81 -4.39 -33.29
C PHE A 296 21.09 -5.83 -33.76
N ALA A 297 22.35 -6.10 -34.10
CA ALA A 297 22.84 -7.44 -34.41
C ALA A 297 23.07 -8.23 -33.11
N LEU A 298 21.98 -8.73 -32.52
CA LEU A 298 21.98 -9.56 -31.32
C LEU A 298 22.14 -11.03 -31.68
N ASN A 299 23.04 -11.74 -30.98
CA ASN A 299 23.22 -13.18 -31.16
C ASN A 299 22.32 -13.98 -30.19
N ASN A 300 22.27 -15.31 -30.34
CA ASN A 300 21.45 -16.17 -29.49
C ASN A 300 21.83 -16.08 -28.00
N THR A 301 23.11 -15.95 -27.69
CA THR A 301 23.58 -15.81 -26.31
C THR A 301 23.07 -14.50 -25.71
N ASP A 302 23.14 -13.40 -26.45
CA ASP A 302 22.68 -12.08 -26.01
C ASP A 302 21.19 -12.09 -25.65
N ILE A 303 20.37 -12.78 -26.45
CA ILE A 303 18.93 -12.88 -26.22
C ILE A 303 18.61 -13.83 -25.06
N LEU A 304 19.30 -14.96 -24.96
CA LEU A 304 19.04 -15.95 -23.90
C LEU A 304 19.51 -15.46 -22.52
N SER A 305 20.55 -14.63 -22.46
CA SER A 305 21.03 -14.02 -21.22
C SER A 305 20.45 -12.63 -20.96
N LEU A 306 19.51 -12.17 -21.77
CA LEU A 306 18.99 -10.80 -21.69
C LEU A 306 18.20 -10.58 -20.41
N ASN A 307 18.55 -9.54 -19.65
CA ASN A 307 17.77 -9.10 -18.51
C ASN A 307 17.24 -7.69 -18.76
N PHE A 308 15.94 -7.46 -18.51
CA PHE A 308 15.33 -6.13 -18.69
C PHE A 308 15.78 -5.13 -17.62
N GLY A 309 16.40 -5.61 -16.53
CA GLY A 309 17.13 -4.79 -15.56
C GLY A 309 18.52 -4.35 -16.05
N ASP A 310 19.02 -4.83 -17.18
CA ASP A 310 20.32 -4.42 -17.74
C ASP A 310 20.29 -2.97 -18.23
N TYR A 311 21.42 -2.27 -18.06
CA TYR A 311 21.66 -1.02 -18.77
C TYR A 311 22.37 -1.28 -20.09
N ILE A 312 21.82 -0.71 -21.16
CA ILE A 312 22.39 -0.79 -22.50
C ILE A 312 23.10 0.51 -22.80
N PHE A 313 24.42 0.45 -22.98
CA PHE A 313 25.21 1.57 -23.45
C PHE A 313 25.20 1.60 -24.98
N VAL A 314 24.73 2.71 -25.56
CA VAL A 314 24.77 2.96 -27.00
C VAL A 314 25.23 4.39 -27.19
N LYS A 315 26.50 4.54 -27.60
CA LYS A 315 27.15 5.81 -27.97
C LYS A 315 26.83 6.98 -27.01
N ASP A 316 27.69 7.19 -26.02
CA ASP A 316 27.66 8.30 -25.05
C ASP A 316 26.40 8.41 -24.18
N ALA A 317 25.47 7.44 -24.29
CA ALA A 317 24.25 7.40 -23.51
C ALA A 317 23.92 5.98 -23.05
N TYR A 318 23.26 5.90 -21.91
CA TYR A 318 22.72 4.67 -21.35
C TYR A 318 21.22 4.61 -21.56
N TRP A 319 20.74 3.38 -21.71
CA TRP A 319 19.37 3.11 -22.07
C TRP A 319 18.86 1.89 -21.29
N ARG A 320 17.57 1.87 -20.99
CA ARG A 320 16.86 0.65 -20.54
C ARG A 320 16.04 0.09 -21.68
N ILE A 321 15.88 -1.23 -21.69
CA ILE A 321 15.05 -1.91 -22.66
C ILE A 321 13.57 -1.71 -22.33
N ILE A 322 12.77 -1.35 -23.32
CA ILE A 322 11.29 -1.34 -23.22
C ILE A 322 10.72 -2.55 -23.96
N GLU A 323 11.23 -2.82 -25.16
CA GLU A 323 10.64 -3.80 -26.07
C GLU A 323 11.70 -4.35 -27.02
N LEU A 324 11.61 -5.64 -27.33
CA LEU A 324 12.30 -6.27 -28.45
C LEU A 324 11.27 -6.86 -29.40
N SER A 325 11.45 -6.62 -30.68
CA SER A 325 10.59 -7.14 -31.75
C SER A 325 11.42 -7.75 -32.88
N ASP A 326 10.79 -8.69 -33.59
CA ASP A 326 11.31 -9.30 -34.81
C ASP A 326 12.62 -10.10 -34.66
N TYR A 327 12.89 -10.68 -33.48
CA TYR A 327 14.00 -11.63 -33.34
C TYR A 327 13.68 -12.94 -34.08
N LYS A 328 14.54 -13.31 -35.04
CA LYS A 328 14.42 -14.55 -35.81
C LYS A 328 15.56 -15.51 -35.48
N MET A 329 15.22 -16.60 -34.78
CA MET A 329 16.15 -17.69 -34.50
C MET A 329 16.69 -18.31 -35.80
N GLY A 330 18.01 -18.35 -35.94
CA GLY A 330 18.69 -19.03 -37.05
C GLY A 330 18.87 -18.20 -38.33
N GLN A 331 18.39 -16.95 -38.36
CA GLN A 331 18.77 -15.99 -39.41
C GLN A 331 19.63 -14.88 -38.81
N TYR A 332 20.69 -14.49 -39.52
CA TYR A 332 21.53 -13.34 -39.14
C TYR A 332 20.85 -12.04 -39.57
N GLU A 333 19.71 -11.73 -38.94
CA GLU A 333 18.98 -10.48 -39.13
C GLU A 333 19.04 -9.64 -37.84
N SER A 334 19.22 -8.33 -37.99
CA SER A 334 19.21 -7.41 -36.86
C SER A 334 17.81 -7.29 -36.26
N THR A 335 17.73 -7.35 -34.93
CA THR A 335 16.51 -7.30 -34.11
C THR A 335 16.14 -5.86 -33.83
N ARG A 336 14.86 -5.52 -33.93
CA ARG A 336 14.39 -4.17 -33.61
C ARG A 336 14.23 -4.05 -32.09
N VAL A 337 14.83 -3.00 -31.51
CA VAL A 337 14.80 -2.75 -30.07
C VAL A 337 14.31 -1.34 -29.82
N LYS A 338 13.40 -1.21 -28.85
CA LYS A 338 12.95 0.07 -28.31
C LYS A 338 13.57 0.29 -26.93
N LEU A 339 14.27 1.41 -26.80
CA LEU A 339 15.08 1.76 -25.65
C LEU A 339 14.61 3.08 -25.06
N LEU A 340 14.57 3.22 -23.73
CA LEU A 340 14.34 4.49 -23.04
C LEU A 340 15.65 5.01 -22.45
N LYS A 341 15.96 6.28 -22.69
CA LYS A 341 17.15 6.91 -22.15
C LYS A 341 17.11 6.92 -20.62
N VAL A 342 18.22 6.54 -20.02
CA VAL A 342 18.45 6.60 -18.57
C VAL A 342 19.80 7.24 -18.29
N SER A 343 19.96 7.76 -17.08
CA SER A 343 21.24 8.30 -16.61
C SER A 343 21.66 7.55 -15.36
N PRO A 344 22.35 6.39 -15.51
CA PRO A 344 22.81 5.60 -14.38
C PRO A 344 23.71 6.43 -13.48
N GLY A 345 23.40 6.48 -12.18
CA GLY A 345 24.16 7.27 -11.22
C GLY A 345 23.96 8.78 -11.32
N ALA A 346 23.03 9.27 -12.15
CA ALA A 346 22.48 10.60 -11.90
C ALA A 346 21.88 10.59 -10.49
N ALA A 347 22.24 11.58 -9.67
CA ALA A 347 21.57 11.79 -8.41
C ALA A 347 20.06 11.75 -8.69
N ALA A 348 19.30 11.01 -7.88
CA ALA A 348 17.85 11.08 -7.91
C ALA A 348 17.48 12.56 -8.05
N LYS A 349 16.65 12.89 -9.06
CA LYS A 349 16.19 14.28 -9.29
C LYS A 349 15.86 14.85 -7.93
N PRO A 350 16.48 15.99 -7.55
CA PRO A 350 16.84 16.27 -6.17
C PRO A 350 15.69 15.89 -5.27
N ALA A 351 15.76 14.72 -4.63
CA ALA A 351 14.78 14.38 -3.62
C ALA A 351 14.78 15.58 -2.67
N CYS A 352 13.59 16.04 -2.28
CA CYS A 352 13.51 17.18 -1.39
C CYS A 352 14.52 17.01 -0.23
N ASP A 353 15.42 17.97 -0.07
CA ASP A 353 16.56 17.92 0.86
C ASP A 353 16.16 18.21 2.31
N ILE A 354 14.85 18.34 2.54
CA ILE A 354 14.21 18.58 3.82
C ILE A 354 13.01 17.64 3.95
N ILE A 355 12.70 17.22 5.16
CA ILE A 355 11.59 16.33 5.46
C ILE A 355 10.52 17.08 6.27
N PRO A 356 9.23 16.81 6.04
CA PRO A 356 8.17 17.39 6.85
C PRO A 356 8.14 16.73 8.23
N VAL A 357 7.98 17.53 9.30
CA VAL A 357 8.06 17.02 10.68
C VAL A 357 6.84 17.32 11.54
N SER A 358 6.13 18.42 11.28
CA SER A 358 4.92 18.78 12.03
C SER A 358 4.04 19.77 11.25
N ASN A 359 2.76 19.82 11.59
CA ASN A 359 1.83 20.82 11.08
C ASN A 359 1.49 21.83 12.19
N ASN A 360 1.49 23.11 11.82
CA ASN A 360 0.98 24.17 12.68
C ASN A 360 -0.56 24.17 12.67
N GLN A 361 -1.17 24.84 13.64
CA GLN A 361 -2.63 24.96 13.75
C GLN A 361 -3.28 25.66 12.54
N ASP A 362 -2.51 26.49 11.82
CA ASP A 362 -2.93 27.15 10.59
C ASP A 362 -2.82 26.25 9.33
N GLY A 363 -2.38 25.00 9.51
CA GLY A 363 -2.18 24.02 8.45
C GLY A 363 -0.85 24.13 7.70
N SER A 364 0.03 25.06 8.08
CA SER A 364 1.37 25.15 7.50
C SER A 364 2.26 24.00 7.98
N VAL A 365 3.09 23.48 7.07
CA VAL A 365 3.97 22.32 7.27
C VAL A 365 5.36 22.83 7.67
N ASN A 366 5.88 22.36 8.80
CA ASN A 366 7.25 22.59 9.24
C ASN A 366 8.18 21.54 8.65
N PHE A 367 9.38 21.96 8.25
CA PHE A 367 10.40 21.10 7.66
C PHE A 367 11.71 21.13 8.44
N GLU A 368 12.46 20.03 8.35
CA GLU A 368 13.80 19.90 8.89
C GLU A 368 14.75 19.28 7.87
N THR A 369 16.05 19.56 7.96
CA THR A 369 17.05 18.77 7.24
C THR A 369 17.06 17.34 7.77
N PRO A 370 17.60 16.36 7.02
CA PRO A 370 17.85 15.02 7.53
C PRO A 370 18.70 14.97 8.81
N ALA A 371 19.42 16.04 9.13
CA ALA A 371 20.20 16.19 10.36
C ALA A 371 19.40 16.81 11.54
N GLY A 372 18.08 17.03 11.38
CA GLY A 372 17.18 17.54 12.42
C GLY A 372 17.22 19.06 12.63
N ALA A 373 17.74 19.83 11.66
CA ALA A 373 17.76 21.29 11.75
C ALA A 373 16.53 21.88 11.07
N SER A 374 15.75 22.73 11.75
CA SER A 374 14.59 23.40 11.16
C SER A 374 14.98 24.27 9.96
N VAL A 375 14.21 24.16 8.88
CA VAL A 375 14.39 24.91 7.63
C VAL A 375 13.05 25.35 7.08
N SER A 376 13.01 26.49 6.39
CA SER A 376 11.84 26.91 5.64
C SER A 376 11.59 25.98 4.45
N ALA A 377 10.31 25.68 4.21
CA ALA A 377 9.89 24.90 3.05
C ALA A 377 10.26 25.59 1.73
N THR A 378 10.55 24.81 0.69
CA THR A 378 10.65 25.30 -0.69
C THR A 378 9.42 24.88 -1.49
N GLN A 379 9.07 25.63 -2.54
CA GLN A 379 7.97 25.25 -3.44
C GLN A 379 8.19 23.86 -4.05
N TYR A 380 9.44 23.57 -4.43
CA TYR A 380 9.84 22.28 -4.95
C TYR A 380 9.52 21.16 -3.96
N CYS A 381 10.00 21.28 -2.73
CA CYS A 381 9.77 20.32 -1.65
C CYS A 381 8.30 20.16 -1.28
N CYS A 382 7.56 21.26 -1.26
CA CYS A 382 6.14 21.23 -0.98
C CYS A 382 5.38 20.40 -2.01
N ASN A 383 5.62 20.67 -3.29
CA ASN A 383 5.00 19.92 -4.39
C ASN A 383 5.49 18.47 -4.42
N TYR A 384 6.76 18.24 -4.06
CA TYR A 384 7.33 16.90 -3.94
C TYR A 384 6.56 16.04 -2.94
N PHE A 385 6.18 16.54 -1.77
CA PHE A 385 5.34 15.77 -0.83
C PHE A 385 3.84 15.82 -1.15
N ASN A 386 3.46 16.33 -2.32
CA ASN A 386 2.06 16.54 -2.73
C ASN A 386 1.27 17.43 -1.75
N PHE A 387 1.98 18.38 -1.13
CA PHE A 387 1.40 19.48 -0.37
C PHE A 387 1.11 20.68 -1.29
N THR A 388 0.47 21.71 -0.75
CA THR A 388 0.06 22.91 -1.49
C THR A 388 0.96 24.09 -1.12
N TRP A 389 1.70 24.61 -2.10
CA TRP A 389 2.52 25.82 -1.92
C TRP A 389 1.67 27.09 -2.01
N SER A 390 1.81 28.00 -1.04
CA SER A 390 1.22 29.34 -1.08
C SER A 390 2.25 30.38 -1.51
N VAL A 391 2.06 30.98 -2.69
CA VAL A 391 2.91 32.08 -3.18
C VAL A 391 2.75 33.38 -2.37
N ASN A 392 1.67 33.52 -1.60
CA ASN A 392 1.38 34.73 -0.82
C ASN A 392 2.10 34.71 0.54
N THR A 393 2.17 33.54 1.17
CA THR A 393 2.80 33.38 2.49
C THR A 393 4.21 32.79 2.38
N ASN A 394 4.62 32.29 1.21
CA ASN A 394 5.85 31.50 1.00
C ASN A 394 5.96 30.32 1.98
N LEU A 395 4.81 29.74 2.32
CA LEU A 395 4.70 28.57 3.18
C LEU A 395 4.09 27.41 2.41
N CYS A 396 4.49 26.21 2.81
CA CYS A 396 3.87 24.98 2.39
C CYS A 396 2.72 24.63 3.33
N TYR A 397 1.57 24.25 2.79
CA TYR A 397 0.41 23.80 3.56
C TYR A 397 0.10 22.36 3.20
N GLY A 398 -0.23 21.53 4.18
CA GLY A 398 -0.74 20.19 3.89
C GLY A 398 -1.92 20.30 2.93
N LYS A 399 -2.12 19.31 2.05
CA LYS A 399 -3.28 19.31 1.14
C LYS A 399 -4.54 19.06 1.98
N VAL A 400 -5.08 20.12 2.59
CA VAL A 400 -6.28 20.04 3.44
C VAL A 400 -7.47 19.79 2.52
N ARG A 401 -7.73 18.53 2.22
CA ARG A 401 -9.00 18.10 1.64
C ARG A 401 -10.02 18.09 2.77
N GLY A 402 -11.17 18.75 2.59
CA GLY A 402 -12.14 18.94 3.67
C GLY A 402 -12.44 17.63 4.40
N LYS A 403 -12.16 17.60 5.72
CA LYS A 403 -12.45 16.44 6.57
C LYS A 403 -13.96 16.22 6.55
N PRO A 404 -14.46 15.06 6.07
CA PRO A 404 -15.88 14.77 6.15
C PRO A 404 -16.36 14.79 7.61
N GLY A 405 -17.59 15.23 7.84
CA GLY A 405 -18.20 15.18 9.16
C GLY A 405 -18.30 13.72 9.64
N ILE A 406 -17.93 13.46 10.88
CA ILE A 406 -18.00 12.12 11.48
C ILE A 406 -19.29 12.05 12.30
N THR A 407 -20.21 11.17 11.90
CA THR A 407 -21.36 10.82 12.71
C THR A 407 -21.00 9.67 13.66
N LYS A 408 -21.40 9.79 14.92
CA LYS A 408 -21.26 8.70 15.89
C LYS A 408 -22.33 7.65 15.60
N PRO A 409 -22.04 6.35 15.74
CA PRO A 409 -23.07 5.32 15.64
C PRO A 409 -24.16 5.59 16.69
N ASN A 410 -25.43 5.55 16.28
CA ASN A 410 -26.55 5.55 17.22
C ASN A 410 -26.58 4.17 17.93
N ASN A 411 -26.36 4.15 19.24
CA ASN A 411 -26.33 2.95 20.07
C ASN A 411 -27.64 2.73 20.84
N ASP A 412 -28.78 3.26 20.36
CA ASP A 412 -30.08 3.02 20.98
C ASP A 412 -30.36 1.51 21.08
N SER A 413 -30.34 1.01 22.32
CA SER A 413 -30.37 -0.41 22.67
C SER A 413 -31.79 -0.99 22.78
N THR A 414 -32.81 -0.26 22.32
CA THR A 414 -34.22 -0.68 22.45
C THR A 414 -34.61 -1.89 21.58
N GLY A 415 -33.72 -2.38 20.72
CA GLY A 415 -33.88 -3.64 19.98
C GLY A 415 -32.56 -4.38 19.76
N LYS A 416 -32.00 -5.00 20.82
CA LYS A 416 -30.79 -5.82 20.70
C LYS A 416 -31.10 -7.09 19.87
N GLY A 417 -30.65 -7.12 18.63
CA GLY A 417 -30.39 -8.36 17.90
C GLY A 417 -29.06 -8.93 18.38
N GLU A 418 -29.11 -10.07 19.07
CA GLU A 418 -27.93 -10.85 19.43
C GLU A 418 -27.17 -11.27 18.16
N ILE A 419 -25.84 -11.08 18.14
CA ILE A 419 -24.97 -11.78 17.18
C ILE A 419 -25.02 -13.25 17.59
N THR A 420 -25.90 -14.02 16.96
CA THR A 420 -26.20 -15.41 17.32
C THR A 420 -25.26 -16.43 16.68
N SER A 421 -24.38 -16.01 15.76
CA SER A 421 -23.31 -16.87 15.24
C SER A 421 -22.33 -16.06 14.38
N LEU A 422 -21.03 -16.23 14.63
CA LEU A 422 -20.00 -16.10 13.60
C LEU A 422 -20.04 -17.40 12.80
N ASN A 423 -20.33 -17.33 11.50
CA ASN A 423 -20.19 -18.47 10.59
C ASN A 423 -18.72 -18.73 10.30
#